data_AF-A0A9D1LBL8-F1
#
_entry.id   AF-A0A9D1LBL8-F1
#
_cell.length_a   1.000
_cell.length_b   1.000
_cell.length_c   1.000
_cell.angle_alpha   90.00
_cell.angle_beta   90.00
_cell.angle_gamma   90.00
#
_symmetry.space_group_name_H-M   'P 1'
#
loop_
_entity.id
_entity.type
_entity.pdbx_description
1 polymer ?
#
loop_
_entity_poly.entity_id
_entity_poly.type
_entity_poly.pdbx_seq_one_letter_code
_entity_poly.pdbx_strand_id
1 'polypeptide(L)'
;MSEDGARKLRVGVLTFFEANNCGANLQALALTEAIQEMGAQCEIIRYRKERPKVSQAFVRKKHGFRGSVHELVVGCMAMQRKKAFSHFRNKHMAMSRKEYFGEEILEANPRYDVFVTGSDQVWNDRLNEKDDTYFLNFVSEPSRKCAYAPSFGRNTVFSEERAREVGEMLADFRLLSGREEDAVRLIGELSGRDALRVPDPVILRPRERWEQVAGEPSKKKPFIFLYTINYTTPEMVRAIQAIEKRKKTEVIVHQRQLHHYVSGRHDFLMAPDEFLRCVRDAEIILTDSYHATLFSILFHKNFWMFAWDRGKGYDARIAEVLEIYGQSARWVQGELADPLLPADHQKTDERVRAERERGLAFIREILYA
;
A
#
# COMPACT_ATOMS: atom_id res chain seq x y z
N MET A 1 18.79 -39.21 13.84
CA MET A 1 19.79 -38.24 14.29
C MET A 1 19.29 -36.87 13.88
N SER A 2 19.07 -36.03 14.88
CA SER A 2 18.28 -34.80 14.90
C SER A 2 18.74 -33.75 13.90
N GLU A 3 17.82 -33.28 13.04
CA GLU A 3 17.94 -31.96 12.43
C GLU A 3 17.85 -30.92 13.55
N ASP A 4 18.84 -30.03 13.55
CA ASP A 4 19.16 -29.09 14.60
C ASP A 4 17.98 -28.21 15.03
N GLY A 5 17.74 -28.14 16.34
CA GLY A 5 16.74 -27.29 17.00
C GLY A 5 17.13 -25.82 17.03
N ALA A 6 17.63 -25.27 15.92
CA ALA A 6 17.98 -23.86 15.82
C ALA A 6 16.72 -23.01 15.99
N ARG A 7 16.75 -22.10 16.98
CA ARG A 7 15.68 -21.12 17.20
C ARG A 7 15.50 -20.28 15.94
N LYS A 8 14.29 -20.26 15.36
CA LYS A 8 13.96 -19.37 14.23
C LYS A 8 14.07 -17.90 14.66
N LEU A 9 14.70 -17.09 13.80
CA LEU A 9 14.77 -15.63 13.96
C LEU A 9 13.35 -15.05 14.00
N ARG A 10 13.05 -14.19 14.98
CA ARG A 10 11.74 -13.54 15.13
C ARG A 10 11.81 -12.11 14.61
N VAL A 11 10.94 -11.77 13.67
CA VAL A 11 10.90 -10.46 13.01
C VAL A 11 9.57 -9.79 13.29
N GLY A 12 9.62 -8.58 13.85
CA GLY A 12 8.46 -7.74 14.08
C GLY A 12 8.39 -6.62 13.05
N VAL A 13 7.36 -6.65 12.18
CA VAL A 13 7.16 -5.60 11.17
C VAL A 13 6.22 -4.54 11.71
N LEU A 14 6.65 -3.27 11.69
CA LEU A 14 5.82 -2.12 12.04
C LEU A 14 5.42 -1.37 10.75
N THR A 15 4.11 -1.34 10.46
CA THR A 15 3.55 -0.70 9.27
C THR A 15 2.06 -0.37 9.48
N PHE A 16 1.45 0.33 8.52
CA PHE A 16 0.01 0.62 8.52
C PHE A 16 -0.84 -0.64 8.34
N PHE A 17 -1.11 -1.35 9.43
CA PHE A 17 -1.87 -2.60 9.40
C PHE A 17 -3.39 -2.40 9.50
N GLU A 18 -3.86 -1.33 10.15
CA GLU A 18 -5.30 -1.13 10.37
C GLU A 18 -5.99 -0.30 9.28
N ALA A 19 -5.19 0.32 8.40
CA ALA A 19 -5.72 1.13 7.32
C ALA A 19 -6.71 0.30 6.50
N ASN A 20 -7.94 0.79 6.35
CA ASN A 20 -8.90 0.21 5.41
C ASN A 20 -8.54 0.71 3.99
N ASN A 21 -7.35 0.34 3.53
CA ASN A 21 -6.76 0.66 2.24
C ASN A 21 -6.19 -0.64 1.65
N CYS A 22 -6.53 -0.95 0.39
CA CYS A 22 -6.13 -2.22 -0.22
C CYS A 22 -4.61 -2.33 -0.35
N GLY A 23 -3.96 -1.28 -0.83
CA GLY A 23 -2.50 -1.23 -0.97
C GLY A 23 -1.76 -1.46 0.34
N ALA A 24 -2.13 -0.73 1.40
CA ALA A 24 -1.50 -0.84 2.71
C ALA A 24 -1.55 -2.28 3.29
N ASN A 25 -2.69 -2.96 3.16
CA ASN A 25 -2.80 -4.35 3.63
C ASN A 25 -2.02 -5.33 2.73
N LEU A 26 -2.03 -5.12 1.41
CA LEU A 26 -1.38 -6.02 0.45
C LEU A 26 0.14 -5.94 0.52
N GLN A 27 0.72 -4.75 0.65
CA GLN A 27 2.18 -4.61 0.84
C GLN A 27 2.63 -5.19 2.18
N ALA A 28 1.84 -4.98 3.25
CA ALA A 28 2.16 -5.53 4.57
C ALA A 28 2.10 -7.07 4.57
N LEU A 29 1.09 -7.65 3.91
CA LEU A 29 1.00 -9.08 3.66
C LEU A 29 2.23 -9.58 2.89
N ALA A 30 2.60 -8.89 1.82
CA ALA A 30 3.68 -9.33 0.95
C ALA A 30 5.04 -9.35 1.66
N LEU A 31 5.34 -8.31 2.46
CA LEU A 31 6.59 -8.22 3.20
C LEU A 31 6.68 -9.33 4.25
N THR A 32 5.60 -9.53 5.02
CA THR A 32 5.59 -10.55 6.08
C THR A 32 5.71 -11.96 5.53
N GLU A 33 5.00 -12.29 4.44
CA GLU A 33 5.15 -13.59 3.78
C GLU A 33 6.55 -13.77 3.18
N ALA A 34 7.13 -12.76 2.52
CA ALA A 34 8.47 -12.86 1.95
C ALA A 34 9.54 -13.16 3.02
N ILE A 35 9.44 -12.54 4.19
CA ILE A 35 10.33 -12.83 5.33
C ILE A 35 10.10 -14.27 5.85
N GLN A 36 8.84 -14.71 5.93
CA GLN A 36 8.49 -16.07 6.37
C GLN A 36 9.00 -17.15 5.40
N GLU A 37 8.89 -16.90 4.09
CA GLU A 37 9.38 -17.80 3.04
C GLU A 37 10.91 -17.95 3.08
N MET A 38 11.64 -16.99 3.67
CA MET A 38 13.08 -17.11 3.94
C MET A 38 13.41 -17.86 5.23
N GLY A 39 12.42 -18.29 6.02
CA GLY A 39 12.61 -19.17 7.18
C GLY A 39 12.51 -18.49 8.55
N ALA A 40 12.30 -17.17 8.60
CA ALA A 40 12.09 -16.44 9.85
C ALA A 40 10.62 -16.51 10.33
N GLN A 41 10.40 -16.34 11.64
CA GLN A 41 9.07 -16.11 12.20
C GLN A 41 8.75 -14.62 12.10
N CYS A 42 7.88 -14.22 11.17
CA CYS A 42 7.51 -12.83 10.99
C CYS A 42 6.03 -12.58 11.35
N GLU A 43 5.76 -11.48 12.05
CA GLU A 43 4.40 -10.96 12.23
C GLU A 43 4.37 -9.43 12.20
N ILE A 44 3.21 -8.87 11.87
CA ILE A 44 2.96 -7.44 11.96
C ILE A 44 2.67 -7.08 13.42
N ILE A 45 3.41 -6.12 13.96
CA ILE A 45 3.18 -5.59 15.30
C ILE A 45 1.91 -4.74 15.27
N ARG A 46 0.88 -5.18 16.00
CA ARG A 46 -0.37 -4.42 16.16
C ARG A 46 -0.16 -3.25 17.12
N TYR A 47 0.39 -2.16 16.62
CA TYR A 47 0.66 -0.94 17.38
C TYR A 47 -0.30 0.20 17.02
N ARG A 48 -0.73 0.97 18.03
CA ARG A 48 -1.41 2.24 17.84
C ARG A 48 -0.89 3.29 18.79
N LYS A 49 -0.86 4.55 18.36
CA LYS A 49 -0.57 5.69 19.23
C LYS A 49 -1.52 5.78 20.43
N GLU A 50 -2.81 5.63 20.17
CA GLU A 50 -3.86 5.72 21.20
C GLU A 50 -4.78 4.50 21.17
N ARG A 51 -5.35 4.18 22.34
CA ARG A 51 -6.45 3.23 22.44
C ARG A 51 -7.67 3.78 21.70
N PRO A 52 -8.45 2.95 20.98
CA PRO A 52 -9.70 3.40 20.40
C PRO A 52 -10.56 3.98 21.51
N LYS A 53 -10.95 5.25 21.39
CA LYS A 53 -11.93 5.83 22.31
C LYS A 53 -13.19 4.99 22.19
N VAL A 54 -13.62 4.35 23.29
CA VAL A 54 -14.92 3.68 23.35
C VAL A 54 -15.94 4.73 22.95
N SER A 55 -16.53 4.58 21.77
CA SER A 55 -17.46 5.57 21.28
C SER A 55 -18.64 5.62 22.26
N GLN A 56 -18.80 6.73 22.97
CA GLN A 56 -20.11 7.12 23.54
C GLN A 56 -21.07 7.47 22.39
N ALA A 57 -21.24 6.57 21.42
CA ALA A 57 -22.08 6.71 20.23
C ALA A 57 -23.58 6.58 20.58
N PHE A 58 -23.98 7.13 21.71
CA PHE A 58 -25.36 7.43 22.08
C PHE A 58 -25.54 8.88 22.56
N VAL A 59 -24.56 9.78 22.37
CA VAL A 59 -24.83 11.22 22.51
C VAL A 59 -25.39 11.75 21.19
N ARG A 60 -26.73 11.63 21.08
CA ARG A 60 -27.61 12.25 20.08
C ARG A 60 -27.16 13.68 19.74
N LYS A 61 -26.59 13.91 18.55
CA LYS A 61 -26.69 15.22 17.89
C LYS A 61 -28.07 15.27 17.21
N LYS A 62 -28.97 16.11 17.73
CA LYS A 62 -30.28 16.39 17.12
C LYS A 62 -30.07 17.01 15.72
N HIS A 63 -30.22 16.22 14.67
CA HIS A 63 -30.48 16.72 13.32
C HIS A 63 -31.80 16.12 12.83
N GLY A 64 -32.59 16.91 12.10
CA GLY A 64 -33.97 16.60 11.71
C GLY A 64 -34.13 15.26 10.97
N PHE A 65 -35.36 14.76 10.97
CA PHE A 65 -35.78 13.41 10.55
C PHE A 65 -35.30 12.94 9.15
N ARG A 66 -34.87 13.86 8.26
CA ARG A 66 -34.34 13.56 6.93
C ARG A 66 -32.81 13.34 6.87
N GLY A 67 -32.05 13.78 7.87
CA GLY A 67 -30.59 13.54 7.97
C GLY A 67 -30.24 12.15 8.53
N SER A 68 -31.17 11.53 9.27
CA SER A 68 -30.89 10.32 10.05
C SER A 68 -30.73 9.05 9.21
N VAL A 69 -31.46 8.90 8.10
CA VAL A 69 -31.41 7.68 7.27
C VAL A 69 -30.15 7.63 6.41
N HIS A 70 -29.75 8.76 5.81
CA HIS A 70 -28.51 8.82 5.03
C HIS A 70 -27.30 8.58 5.93
N GLU A 71 -27.23 9.21 7.10
CA GLU A 71 -26.15 8.96 8.07
C GLU A 71 -26.12 7.50 8.55
N LEU A 72 -27.29 6.90 8.81
CA LEU A 72 -27.39 5.49 9.16
C LEU A 72 -26.88 4.58 8.04
N VAL A 73 -27.28 4.83 6.79
CA VAL A 73 -26.86 4.06 5.62
C VAL A 73 -25.34 4.19 5.39
N VAL A 74 -24.79 5.40 5.51
CA VAL A 74 -23.34 5.65 5.44
C VAL A 74 -22.61 4.94 6.57
N GLY A 75 -23.14 5.00 7.80
CA GLY A 75 -22.58 4.30 8.96
C GLY A 75 -22.58 2.78 8.77
N CYS A 76 -23.69 2.21 8.29
CA CYS A 76 -23.80 0.79 7.96
C CYS A 76 -22.80 0.35 6.89
N MET A 77 -22.65 1.10 5.80
CA MET A 77 -21.64 0.80 4.77
C MET A 77 -20.22 0.89 5.33
N ALA A 78 -19.90 1.89 6.15
CA ALA A 78 -18.60 2.01 6.79
C ALA A 78 -18.30 0.82 7.71
N MET A 79 -19.30 0.35 8.48
CA MET A 79 -19.20 -0.85 9.31
C MET A 79 -19.00 -2.12 8.48
N GLN A 80 -19.75 -2.28 7.38
CA GLN A 80 -19.60 -3.41 6.47
C GLN A 80 -18.20 -3.44 5.84
N ARG A 81 -17.71 -2.29 5.38
CA ARG A 81 -16.35 -2.14 4.85
C ARG A 81 -15.31 -2.50 5.91
N LYS A 82 -15.45 -1.97 7.14
CA LYS A 82 -14.56 -2.34 8.26
C LYS A 82 -14.58 -3.85 8.53
N LYS A 83 -15.75 -4.49 8.45
CA LYS A 83 -15.90 -5.94 8.63
C LYS A 83 -15.20 -6.71 7.50
N ALA A 84 -15.34 -6.29 6.25
CA ALA A 84 -14.69 -6.92 5.10
C ALA A 84 -13.16 -6.84 5.20
N PHE A 85 -12.62 -5.66 5.53
CA PHE A 85 -11.19 -5.49 5.77
C PHE A 85 -10.69 -6.29 6.98
N SER A 86 -11.45 -6.32 8.08
CA SER A 86 -11.12 -7.15 9.25
C SER A 86 -11.08 -8.64 8.89
N HIS A 87 -12.05 -9.11 8.09
CA HIS A 87 -12.06 -10.48 7.60
C HIS A 87 -10.80 -10.80 6.79
N PHE A 88 -10.43 -9.92 5.84
CA PHE A 88 -9.19 -10.07 5.07
C PHE A 88 -7.96 -10.18 5.97
N ARG A 89 -7.79 -9.23 6.90
CA ARG A 89 -6.64 -9.21 7.81
C ARG A 89 -6.54 -10.48 8.65
N ASN A 90 -7.64 -10.90 9.26
CA ASN A 90 -7.66 -12.09 10.11
C ASN A 90 -7.42 -13.39 9.32
N LYS A 91 -7.77 -13.41 8.03
CA LYS A 91 -7.59 -14.56 7.16
C LYS A 91 -6.17 -14.67 6.59
N HIS A 92 -5.56 -13.53 6.23
CA HIS A 92 -4.33 -13.52 5.44
C HIS A 92 -3.11 -13.00 6.19
N MET A 93 -3.25 -12.07 7.13
CA MET A 93 -2.11 -11.35 7.71
C MET A 93 -1.70 -11.96 9.05
N ALA A 94 -0.42 -12.34 9.16
CA ALA A 94 0.19 -12.70 10.42
C ALA A 94 0.37 -11.44 11.28
N MET A 95 -0.38 -11.34 12.38
CA MET A 95 -0.38 -10.17 13.26
C MET A 95 -0.17 -10.59 14.70
N SER A 96 0.54 -9.76 15.47
CA SER A 96 0.81 -10.03 16.88
C SER A 96 -0.48 -10.21 17.67
N ARG A 97 -0.49 -11.23 18.54
CA ARG A 97 -1.64 -11.50 19.42
C ARG A 97 -1.93 -10.32 20.35
N LYS A 98 -0.86 -9.74 20.93
CA LYS A 98 -0.93 -8.53 21.74
C LYS A 98 -1.08 -7.32 20.82
N GLU A 99 -1.96 -6.40 21.22
CA GLU A 99 -2.01 -5.03 20.70
C GLU A 99 -1.25 -4.14 21.67
N TYR A 100 -0.48 -3.22 21.12
CA TYR A 100 0.34 -2.27 21.86
C TYR A 100 -0.22 -0.87 21.65
N PHE A 101 -0.30 -0.09 22.73
CA PHE A 101 -0.75 1.29 22.69
C PHE A 101 0.31 2.23 23.29
N GLY A 102 0.73 3.24 22.53
CA GLY A 102 1.75 4.20 22.97
C GLY A 102 3.00 3.48 23.52
N GLU A 103 3.40 3.83 24.74
CA GLU A 103 4.61 3.28 25.39
C GLU A 103 4.57 1.77 25.64
N GLU A 104 3.40 1.10 25.62
CA GLU A 104 3.33 -0.36 25.75
C GLU A 104 4.15 -1.08 24.68
N ILE A 105 4.42 -0.42 23.54
CA ILE A 105 5.28 -0.92 22.46
C ILE A 105 6.67 -1.33 22.95
N LEU A 106 7.16 -0.74 24.05
CA LEU A 106 8.44 -1.11 24.68
C LEU A 106 8.47 -2.59 25.08
N GLU A 107 7.33 -3.17 25.46
CA GLU A 107 7.20 -4.59 25.79
C GLU A 107 7.40 -5.53 24.58
N ALA A 108 7.48 -4.99 23.36
CA ALA A 108 7.83 -5.76 22.17
C ALA A 108 9.33 -6.09 22.10
N ASN A 109 10.20 -5.34 22.78
CA ASN A 109 11.66 -5.54 22.73
C ASN A 109 12.12 -6.99 22.97
N PRO A 110 11.67 -7.72 24.02
CA PRO A 110 12.12 -9.11 24.23
C PRO A 110 11.50 -10.12 23.23
N ARG A 111 10.51 -9.72 22.43
CA ARG A 111 9.72 -10.62 21.57
C ARG A 111 10.30 -10.85 20.20
N TYR A 112 11.08 -9.90 19.69
CA TYR A 112 11.63 -9.96 18.34
C TYR A 112 13.14 -9.91 18.40
N ASP A 113 13.81 -10.53 17.45
CA ASP A 113 15.25 -10.43 17.30
C ASP A 113 15.58 -9.27 16.34
N VAL A 114 14.72 -9.03 15.34
CA VAL A 114 14.81 -7.89 14.41
C VAL A 114 13.47 -7.15 14.32
N PHE A 115 13.53 -5.82 14.23
CA PHE A 115 12.40 -4.96 13.93
C PHE A 115 12.55 -4.36 12.54
N VAL A 116 11.48 -4.39 11.76
CA VAL A 116 11.45 -3.85 10.41
C VAL A 116 10.38 -2.78 10.30
N THR A 117 10.76 -1.55 10.00
CA THR A 117 9.80 -0.58 9.46
C THR A 117 9.40 -1.05 8.07
N GLY A 118 8.11 -1.33 7.87
CA GLY A 118 7.59 -1.79 6.59
C GLY A 118 7.43 -0.68 5.54
N SER A 119 6.90 -1.05 4.38
CA SER A 119 6.74 -0.12 3.25
C SER A 119 5.50 0.76 3.39
N ASP A 120 5.12 1.42 2.30
CA ASP A 120 4.12 2.48 2.21
C ASP A 120 4.57 3.78 2.89
N GLN A 121 3.65 4.74 3.01
CA GLN A 121 3.93 6.10 3.50
C GLN A 121 4.06 6.19 5.03
N VAL A 122 4.71 5.21 5.67
CA VAL A 122 4.83 5.13 7.14
C VAL A 122 5.67 6.25 7.75
N TRP A 123 6.55 6.88 6.98
CA TRP A 123 7.35 8.04 7.37
C TRP A 123 6.77 9.37 6.88
N ASN A 124 5.52 9.36 6.41
CA ASN A 124 4.80 10.59 6.10
C ASN A 124 4.16 11.16 7.38
N ASP A 125 4.78 12.21 7.95
CA ASP A 125 4.32 12.90 9.16
C ASP A 125 2.85 13.37 9.10
N ARG A 126 2.30 13.61 7.90
CA ARG A 126 0.89 13.98 7.73
C ARG A 126 -0.05 12.79 7.86
N LEU A 127 0.40 11.59 7.49
CA LEU A 127 -0.42 10.38 7.52
C LEU A 127 -0.28 9.62 8.84
N ASN A 128 0.89 9.63 9.46
CA ASN A 128 1.13 8.97 10.74
C ASN A 128 0.93 9.89 11.96
N GLU A 129 0.60 11.18 11.74
CA GLU A 129 0.43 12.19 12.79
C GLU A 129 1.68 12.39 13.67
N LYS A 130 2.84 12.42 13.02
CA LYS A 130 4.17 12.52 13.63
C LYS A 130 4.41 11.47 14.70
N ASP A 131 4.03 10.22 14.42
CA ASP A 131 4.29 9.10 15.33
C ASP A 131 5.68 8.51 15.07
N ASP A 132 6.61 8.85 15.96
CA ASP A 132 8.02 8.45 15.87
C ASP A 132 8.26 6.95 16.06
N THR A 133 7.24 6.21 16.52
CA THR A 133 7.31 4.76 16.67
C THR A 133 7.60 4.09 15.34
N TYR A 134 7.16 4.66 14.20
CA TYR A 134 7.47 4.15 12.85
C TYR A 134 8.95 4.28 12.44
N PHE A 135 9.75 5.06 13.18
CA PHE A 135 11.22 5.06 13.09
C PHE A 135 11.87 4.11 14.11
N LEU A 136 11.07 3.25 14.75
CA LEU A 136 11.51 2.24 15.71
C LEU A 136 12.30 2.86 16.90
N ASN A 137 11.95 4.08 17.32
CA ASN A 137 12.62 4.79 18.42
C ASN A 137 12.51 4.09 19.79
N PHE A 138 11.57 3.15 19.93
CA PHE A 138 11.38 2.33 21.13
C PHE A 138 12.31 1.10 21.20
N VAL A 139 13.02 0.78 20.12
CA VAL A 139 13.90 -0.40 20.05
C VAL A 139 15.19 -0.11 20.78
N SER A 140 15.49 -0.91 21.80
CA SER A 140 16.62 -0.66 22.72
C SER A 140 18.00 -0.86 22.10
N GLU A 141 18.08 -1.62 21.02
CA GLU A 141 19.34 -1.99 20.35
C GLU A 141 19.29 -1.57 18.88
N PRO A 142 20.06 -0.54 18.47
CA PRO A 142 20.11 -0.05 17.09
C PRO A 142 20.40 -1.14 16.03
N SER A 143 21.22 -2.14 16.38
CA SER A 143 21.54 -3.30 15.53
C SER A 143 20.31 -4.10 15.10
N ARG A 144 19.19 -3.97 15.81
CA ARG A 144 17.94 -4.69 15.54
C ARG A 144 16.97 -3.89 14.67
N LYS A 145 17.28 -2.63 14.33
CA LYS A 145 16.42 -1.73 13.54
C LYS A 145 16.76 -1.84 12.05
N CYS A 146 15.80 -2.25 11.23
CA CYS A 146 15.90 -2.27 9.77
C CYS A 146 14.70 -1.58 9.12
N ALA A 147 14.86 -1.05 7.92
CA ALA A 147 13.76 -0.44 7.16
C ALA A 147 13.65 -1.09 5.77
N TYR A 148 12.48 -1.64 5.44
CA TYR A 148 12.18 -2.17 4.11
C TYR A 148 11.20 -1.25 3.37
N ALA A 149 11.71 -0.53 2.37
CA ALA A 149 10.95 0.31 1.46
C ALA A 149 9.98 1.33 2.10
N PRO A 150 10.25 1.99 3.24
CA PRO A 150 9.40 3.08 3.69
C PRO A 150 9.43 4.24 2.68
N SER A 151 8.35 5.00 2.67
CA SER A 151 8.17 6.17 1.82
C SER A 151 7.82 7.37 2.71
N PHE A 152 8.45 8.51 2.44
CA PHE A 152 8.07 9.78 3.07
C PHE A 152 6.81 10.39 2.45
N GLY A 153 6.40 9.85 1.29
CA GLY A 153 5.34 10.45 0.49
C GLY A 153 5.89 11.56 -0.40
N ARG A 154 4.97 12.24 -1.06
CA ARG A 154 5.32 13.20 -2.09
C ARG A 154 5.63 14.59 -1.50
N ASN A 155 6.69 15.22 -2.00
CA ASN A 155 7.11 16.59 -1.65
C ASN A 155 7.24 16.79 -0.13
N THR A 156 7.85 15.83 0.56
CA THR A 156 8.05 15.93 2.00
C THR A 156 9.09 16.99 2.30
N VAL A 157 8.73 17.93 3.17
CA VAL A 157 9.59 19.00 3.65
C VAL A 157 9.40 19.06 5.16
N PHE A 158 10.50 18.88 5.89
CA PHE A 158 10.53 18.98 7.34
C PHE A 158 10.92 20.40 7.77
N SER A 159 10.48 20.82 8.96
CA SER A 159 11.13 21.94 9.64
C SER A 159 12.56 21.54 10.01
N GLU A 160 13.45 22.51 10.21
CA GLU A 160 14.85 22.22 10.60
C GLU A 160 14.94 21.36 11.87
N GLU A 161 14.11 21.65 12.86
CA GLU A 161 14.01 20.85 14.10
C GLU A 161 13.59 19.42 13.80
N ARG A 162 12.51 19.23 13.02
CA ARG A 162 12.01 17.90 12.70
C ARG A 162 12.97 17.11 11.81
N ALA A 163 13.68 17.80 10.91
CA ALA A 163 14.72 17.21 10.08
C ALA A 163 15.85 16.62 10.94
N ARG A 164 16.26 17.33 12.00
CA ARG A 164 17.27 16.87 12.95
C ARG A 164 16.79 15.63 13.71
N GLU A 165 15.58 15.66 14.27
CA GLU A 165 14.98 14.52 14.99
C GLU A 165 14.89 13.27 14.10
N VAL A 166 14.40 13.43 12.87
CA VAL A 166 14.29 12.32 11.91
C VAL A 166 15.67 11.81 11.52
N GLY A 167 16.64 12.70 11.31
CA GLY A 167 18.03 12.36 11.02
C GLY A 167 18.67 11.49 12.11
N GLU A 168 18.48 11.87 13.38
CA GLU A 168 18.96 11.09 14.54
C GLU A 168 18.32 9.70 14.59
N MET A 169 17.00 9.61 14.42
CA MET A 169 16.31 8.32 14.45
C MET A 169 16.69 7.40 13.28
N LEU A 170 16.96 7.96 12.10
CA LEU A 170 17.43 7.23 10.92
C LEU A 170 18.87 6.76 11.09
N ALA A 171 19.74 7.55 11.72
CA ALA A 171 21.13 7.19 11.98
C ALA A 171 21.27 5.92 12.83
N ASP A 172 20.28 5.62 13.67
CA ASP A 172 20.21 4.41 14.50
C ASP A 172 19.83 3.12 13.74
N PHE A 173 19.44 3.20 12.47
CA PHE A 173 19.11 1.97 11.71
C PHE A 173 20.38 1.19 11.34
N ARG A 174 20.32 -0.13 11.51
CA ARG A 174 21.34 -1.04 10.97
C ARG A 174 21.32 -1.02 9.44
N LEU A 175 20.14 -1.24 8.85
CA LEU A 175 19.94 -1.25 7.40
C LEU A 175 18.79 -0.32 7.01
N LEU A 176 19.03 0.48 5.97
CA LEU A 176 18.08 1.45 5.42
C LEU A 176 17.81 1.15 3.95
N SER A 177 16.54 1.24 3.57
CA SER A 177 16.12 1.27 2.18
C SER A 177 14.99 2.28 2.00
N GLY A 178 14.71 2.64 0.76
CA GLY A 178 13.57 3.46 0.36
C GLY A 178 12.81 2.80 -0.79
N ARG A 179 11.50 3.07 -0.89
CA ARG A 179 10.68 2.52 -2.00
C ARG A 179 10.90 3.23 -3.33
N GLU A 180 11.28 4.49 -3.25
CA GLU A 180 11.49 5.40 -4.38
C GLU A 180 12.83 6.12 -4.20
N GLU A 181 13.44 6.57 -5.28
CA GLU A 181 14.74 7.27 -5.24
C GLU A 181 14.68 8.55 -4.38
N ASP A 182 13.54 9.24 -4.38
CA ASP A 182 13.31 10.41 -3.52
C ASP A 182 13.42 10.08 -2.02
N ALA A 183 12.94 8.90 -1.61
CA ALA A 183 13.04 8.47 -0.22
C ALA A 183 14.49 8.13 0.14
N VAL A 184 15.23 7.46 -0.76
CA VAL A 184 16.67 7.16 -0.57
C VAL A 184 17.48 8.44 -0.43
N ARG A 185 17.25 9.42 -1.32
CA ARG A 185 17.91 10.72 -1.24
C ARG A 185 17.64 11.41 0.09
N LEU A 186 16.37 11.45 0.53
CA LEU A 186 16.00 12.12 1.78
C LEU A 186 16.61 11.42 3.02
N ILE A 187 16.74 10.09 3.01
CA ILE A 187 17.47 9.38 4.08
C ILE A 187 18.92 9.86 4.15
N GLY A 188 19.61 9.93 3.01
CA GLY A 188 20.99 10.41 2.93
C GLY A 188 21.14 11.86 3.39
N GLU A 189 20.27 12.75 2.94
CA GLU A 189 20.28 14.17 3.31
C GLU A 189 20.04 14.40 4.81
N LEU A 190 19.14 13.63 5.43
CA LEU A 190 18.76 13.82 6.84
C LEU A 190 19.74 13.16 7.82
N SER A 191 20.27 11.98 7.47
CA SER A 191 21.03 11.14 8.41
C SER A 191 22.51 10.96 8.06
N GLY A 192 22.92 11.33 6.85
CA GLY A 192 24.27 11.04 6.33
C GLY A 192 24.53 9.55 6.10
N ARG A 193 23.49 8.70 6.12
CA ARG A 193 23.58 7.25 5.89
C ARG A 193 23.19 6.87 4.47
N ASP A 194 23.80 5.81 3.97
CA ASP A 194 23.39 5.19 2.70
C ASP A 194 22.11 4.38 2.87
N ALA A 195 21.26 4.42 1.84
CA ALA A 195 20.08 3.58 1.72
C ALA A 195 19.99 2.99 0.31
N LEU A 196 19.43 1.79 0.18
CA LEU A 196 19.17 1.16 -1.11
C LEU A 196 17.74 1.43 -1.57
N ARG A 197 17.52 1.75 -2.85
CA ARG A 197 16.17 1.70 -3.42
C ARG A 197 15.76 0.26 -3.65
N VAL A 198 14.67 -0.17 -3.04
CA VAL A 198 14.12 -1.54 -3.16
C VAL A 198 12.65 -1.46 -3.57
N PRO A 199 12.08 -2.47 -4.25
CA PRO A 199 10.71 -2.37 -4.71
C PRO A 199 9.71 -2.42 -3.57
N ASP A 200 8.50 -1.90 -3.83
CA ASP A 200 7.33 -2.13 -2.98
C ASP A 200 7.14 -3.63 -2.73
N PRO A 201 6.82 -4.06 -1.50
CA PRO A 201 6.67 -5.47 -1.15
C PRO A 201 5.74 -6.26 -2.07
N VAL A 202 4.74 -5.64 -2.71
CA VAL A 202 3.83 -6.39 -3.60
C VAL A 202 4.55 -7.08 -4.76
N ILE A 203 5.72 -6.58 -5.15
CA ILE A 203 6.57 -7.11 -6.23
C ILE A 203 7.37 -8.34 -5.79
N LEU A 204 7.61 -8.49 -4.48
CA LEU A 204 8.36 -9.61 -3.91
C LEU A 204 7.72 -10.96 -4.23
N ARG A 205 6.40 -10.97 -4.41
CA ARG A 205 5.61 -12.17 -4.69
C ARG A 205 5.37 -12.32 -6.19
N PRO A 206 5.41 -13.57 -6.70
CA PRO A 206 5.05 -13.83 -8.09
C PRO A 206 3.54 -13.69 -8.29
N ARG A 207 3.12 -13.50 -9.55
CA ARG A 207 1.73 -13.21 -9.93
C ARG A 207 0.75 -14.25 -9.39
N GLU A 208 1.11 -15.52 -9.45
CA GLU A 208 0.29 -16.67 -9.09
C GLU A 208 -0.13 -16.62 -7.61
N ARG A 209 0.75 -16.09 -6.74
CA ARG A 209 0.44 -15.87 -5.33
C ARG A 209 -0.65 -14.82 -5.12
N TRP A 210 -0.70 -13.81 -5.98
CA TRP A 210 -1.77 -12.81 -5.96
C TRP A 210 -3.08 -13.35 -6.56
N GLU A 211 -3.00 -14.22 -7.57
CA GLU A 211 -4.17 -14.90 -8.12
C GLU A 211 -4.85 -15.79 -7.08
N GLN A 212 -4.07 -16.46 -6.22
CA GLN A 212 -4.58 -17.25 -5.08
C GLN A 212 -5.35 -16.38 -4.07
N VAL A 213 -4.85 -15.17 -3.76
CA VAL A 213 -5.53 -14.24 -2.84
C VAL A 213 -6.79 -13.66 -3.49
N ALA A 214 -6.75 -13.35 -4.79
CA ALA A 214 -7.91 -12.88 -5.54
C ALA A 214 -9.03 -13.92 -5.61
N GLY A 215 -8.68 -15.22 -5.56
CA GLY A 215 -9.61 -16.35 -5.62
C GLY A 215 -10.27 -16.50 -6.99
N GLU A 216 -11.41 -17.17 -7.05
CA GLU A 216 -12.07 -17.51 -8.32
C GLU A 216 -12.36 -16.28 -9.21
N PRO A 217 -12.14 -16.41 -10.55
CA PRO A 217 -12.55 -15.42 -11.52
C PRO A 217 -14.02 -15.03 -11.40
N SER A 218 -14.27 -13.74 -11.55
CA SER A 218 -15.60 -13.19 -11.68
C SER A 218 -16.25 -13.75 -12.96
N LYS A 219 -17.37 -14.45 -12.83
CA LYS A 219 -18.20 -14.90 -13.99
C LYS A 219 -18.94 -13.74 -14.70
N LYS A 220 -18.53 -12.50 -14.46
CA LYS A 220 -19.19 -11.29 -14.97
C LYS A 220 -18.77 -11.01 -16.41
N LYS A 221 -19.56 -10.17 -17.07
CA LYS A 221 -19.22 -9.58 -18.37
C LYS A 221 -17.91 -8.78 -18.26
N PRO A 222 -17.18 -8.57 -19.37
CA PRO A 222 -16.04 -7.65 -19.38
C PRO A 222 -16.43 -6.29 -18.78
N PHE A 223 -15.52 -5.71 -17.98
CA PHE A 223 -15.76 -4.44 -17.29
C PHE A 223 -14.53 -3.53 -17.29
N ILE A 224 -14.78 -2.22 -17.21
CA ILE A 224 -13.78 -1.19 -16.91
C ILE A 224 -13.68 -1.11 -15.39
N PHE A 225 -12.46 -1.18 -14.85
CA PHE A 225 -12.25 -0.94 -13.44
C PHE A 225 -11.72 0.47 -13.19
N LEU A 226 -12.52 1.29 -12.53
CA LEU A 226 -12.16 2.62 -12.09
C LEU A 226 -11.77 2.58 -10.62
N TYR A 227 -10.46 2.61 -10.36
CA TYR A 227 -9.93 2.61 -9.00
C TYR A 227 -9.14 3.89 -8.75
N THR A 228 -9.68 4.79 -7.94
CA THR A 228 -9.03 6.06 -7.63
C THR A 228 -8.93 6.28 -6.12
N ILE A 229 -7.82 6.90 -5.69
CA ILE A 229 -7.56 7.30 -4.31
C ILE A 229 -7.96 8.75 -4.09
N ASN A 230 -7.64 9.65 -5.03
CA ASN A 230 -7.88 11.07 -4.83
C ASN A 230 -9.15 11.53 -5.56
N TYR A 231 -9.11 11.58 -6.89
CA TYR A 231 -10.17 12.22 -7.67
C TYR A 231 -10.30 11.59 -9.06
N THR A 232 -11.48 11.77 -9.65
CA THR A 232 -11.66 11.55 -11.09
C THR A 232 -11.41 12.85 -11.83
N THR A 233 -10.53 12.80 -12.81
CA THR A 233 -10.22 13.94 -13.67
C THR A 233 -11.18 13.97 -14.87
N PRO A 234 -11.42 15.15 -15.48
CA PRO A 234 -12.19 15.24 -16.72
C PRO A 234 -11.64 14.32 -17.84
N GLU A 235 -10.32 14.15 -17.90
CA GLU A 235 -9.62 13.27 -18.84
C GLU A 235 -10.04 11.81 -18.63
N MET A 236 -10.10 11.38 -17.37
CA MET A 236 -10.54 10.04 -16.99
C MET A 236 -12.01 9.80 -17.35
N VAL A 237 -12.90 10.79 -17.14
CA VAL A 237 -14.31 10.70 -17.57
C VAL A 237 -14.42 10.56 -19.08
N ARG A 238 -13.67 11.37 -19.85
CA ARG A 238 -13.65 11.28 -21.32
C ARG A 238 -13.17 9.90 -21.80
N ALA A 239 -12.14 9.36 -21.17
CA ALA A 239 -11.65 8.01 -21.46
C ALA A 239 -12.73 6.94 -21.21
N ILE A 240 -13.44 7.00 -20.08
CA ILE A 240 -14.55 6.09 -19.76
C ILE A 240 -15.62 6.14 -20.84
N GLN A 241 -16.12 7.34 -21.16
CA GLN A 241 -17.18 7.52 -22.16
C GLN A 241 -16.75 7.03 -23.55
N ALA A 242 -15.48 7.21 -23.92
CA ALA A 242 -14.93 6.71 -25.17
C ALA A 242 -14.88 5.17 -25.21
N ILE A 243 -14.52 4.52 -24.10
CA ILE A 243 -14.51 3.05 -23.99
C ILE A 243 -15.94 2.49 -24.01
N GLU A 244 -16.85 3.05 -23.21
CA GLU A 244 -18.25 2.61 -23.10
C GLU A 244 -18.94 2.62 -24.48
N LYS A 245 -18.73 3.69 -25.27
CA LYS A 245 -19.25 3.81 -26.65
C LYS A 245 -18.75 2.70 -27.57
N ARG A 246 -17.50 2.23 -27.39
CA ARG A 246 -16.86 1.26 -28.29
C ARG A 246 -17.10 -0.20 -27.89
N LYS A 247 -17.19 -0.49 -26.59
CA LYS A 247 -17.22 -1.88 -26.09
C LYS A 247 -18.49 -2.29 -25.34
N LYS A 248 -19.43 -1.38 -25.04
CA LYS A 248 -20.64 -1.66 -24.25
C LYS A 248 -20.32 -2.39 -22.93
N THR A 249 -19.29 -1.90 -22.26
CA THR A 249 -18.65 -2.50 -21.09
C THR A 249 -19.21 -1.90 -19.80
N GLU A 250 -19.45 -2.70 -18.76
CA GLU A 250 -19.86 -2.20 -17.44
C GLU A 250 -18.70 -1.45 -16.77
N VAL A 251 -18.95 -0.40 -16.00
CA VAL A 251 -17.93 0.26 -15.18
C VAL A 251 -18.11 -0.12 -13.70
N ILE A 252 -17.04 -0.62 -13.08
CA ILE A 252 -16.99 -0.85 -11.63
C ILE A 252 -16.17 0.28 -11.00
N VAL A 253 -16.76 0.99 -10.03
CA VAL A 253 -16.22 2.22 -9.47
C VAL A 253 -15.98 2.08 -7.96
N HIS A 254 -14.74 2.32 -7.50
CA HIS A 254 -14.37 2.25 -6.08
C HIS A 254 -14.64 3.55 -5.27
N GLN A 255 -15.11 4.64 -5.91
CA GLN A 255 -15.32 5.94 -5.23
C GLN A 255 -16.76 6.44 -5.20
N ARG A 256 -17.20 6.89 -4.01
CA ARG A 256 -18.59 7.28 -3.73
C ARG A 256 -19.04 8.56 -4.43
N GLN A 257 -18.11 9.46 -4.68
CA GLN A 257 -18.42 10.78 -5.24
C GLN A 257 -18.60 10.77 -6.77
N LEU A 258 -18.50 9.60 -7.42
CA LEU A 258 -18.48 9.48 -8.88
C LEU A 258 -19.81 9.05 -9.51
N HIS A 259 -20.84 8.80 -8.69
CA HIS A 259 -22.16 8.37 -9.17
C HIS A 259 -22.84 9.39 -10.08
N HIS A 260 -22.40 10.65 -10.09
CA HIS A 260 -22.91 11.69 -10.97
C HIS A 260 -22.20 11.74 -12.35
N TYR A 261 -21.01 11.15 -12.48
CA TYR A 261 -20.17 11.32 -13.67
C TYR A 261 -20.05 10.05 -14.52
N VAL A 262 -20.27 8.88 -13.92
CA VAL A 262 -20.09 7.59 -14.57
C VAL A 262 -21.24 6.67 -14.22
N SER A 263 -21.92 6.13 -15.23
CA SER A 263 -22.89 5.04 -15.04
C SER A 263 -22.14 3.75 -14.73
N GLY A 264 -22.42 3.10 -13.60
CA GLY A 264 -21.73 1.86 -13.25
C GLY A 264 -22.14 1.26 -11.91
N ARG A 265 -21.60 0.07 -11.61
CA ARG A 265 -21.68 -0.51 -10.28
C ARG A 265 -20.67 0.18 -9.38
N HIS A 266 -21.17 0.82 -8.34
CA HIS A 266 -20.32 1.42 -7.33
C HIS A 266 -20.09 0.44 -6.17
N ASP A 267 -18.83 0.07 -5.94
CA ASP A 267 -18.45 -0.87 -4.89
C ASP A 267 -17.47 -0.27 -3.89
N PHE A 268 -18.03 0.22 -2.78
CA PHE A 268 -17.28 0.86 -1.70
C PHE A 268 -16.84 -0.14 -0.62
N LEU A 269 -17.35 -1.36 -0.66
CA LEU A 269 -17.10 -2.39 0.36
C LEU A 269 -15.89 -3.25 0.01
N MET A 270 -15.38 -3.10 -1.21
CA MET A 270 -14.21 -3.79 -1.75
C MET A 270 -13.03 -3.84 -0.77
N ALA A 271 -12.79 -5.04 -0.25
CA ALA A 271 -11.63 -5.41 0.54
C ALA A 271 -10.47 -5.82 -0.39
N PRO A 272 -9.26 -6.08 0.15
CA PRO A 272 -8.08 -6.27 -0.70
C PRO A 272 -8.14 -7.48 -1.65
N ASP A 273 -8.79 -8.58 -1.26
CA ASP A 273 -9.02 -9.76 -2.10
C ASP A 273 -9.97 -9.45 -3.27
N GLU A 274 -11.06 -8.72 -3.02
CA GLU A 274 -11.96 -8.26 -4.09
C GLU A 274 -11.29 -7.23 -5.00
N PHE A 275 -10.45 -6.34 -4.45
CA PHE A 275 -9.64 -5.42 -5.24
C PHE A 275 -8.72 -6.16 -6.21
N LEU A 276 -7.96 -7.15 -5.73
CA LEU A 276 -7.09 -7.96 -6.60
C LEU A 276 -7.88 -8.65 -7.71
N ARG A 277 -9.06 -9.21 -7.37
CA ARG A 277 -9.96 -9.83 -8.34
C ARG A 277 -10.43 -8.83 -9.39
N CYS A 278 -10.83 -7.62 -8.98
CA CYS A 278 -11.24 -6.57 -9.90
C CYS A 278 -10.11 -6.13 -10.83
N VAL A 279 -8.89 -5.96 -10.32
CA VAL A 279 -7.72 -5.65 -11.17
C VAL A 279 -7.47 -6.80 -12.16
N ARG A 280 -7.37 -8.04 -11.68
CA ARG A 280 -7.07 -9.21 -12.51
C ARG A 280 -8.11 -9.42 -13.62
N ASP A 281 -9.39 -9.28 -13.29
CA ASP A 281 -10.50 -9.63 -14.19
C ASP A 281 -10.95 -8.47 -15.09
N ALA A 282 -10.55 -7.22 -14.79
CA ALA A 282 -10.90 -6.06 -15.60
C ALA A 282 -10.39 -6.18 -17.04
N GLU A 283 -11.14 -5.67 -18.00
CA GLU A 283 -10.64 -5.56 -19.37
C GLU A 283 -9.65 -4.38 -19.50
N ILE A 284 -9.96 -3.29 -18.82
CA ILE A 284 -9.14 -2.09 -18.76
C ILE A 284 -9.27 -1.42 -17.39
N ILE A 285 -8.16 -0.87 -16.91
CA ILE A 285 -8.09 -0.20 -15.61
C ILE A 285 -7.76 1.27 -15.82
N LEU A 286 -8.52 2.15 -15.18
CA LEU A 286 -8.23 3.58 -15.12
C LEU A 286 -7.98 3.93 -13.66
N THR A 287 -6.81 4.51 -13.36
CA THR A 287 -6.40 4.71 -11.96
C THR A 287 -5.54 5.94 -11.76
N ASP A 288 -5.55 6.47 -10.54
CA ASP A 288 -4.56 7.40 -10.00
C ASP A 288 -3.76 6.78 -8.83
N SER A 289 -3.86 5.46 -8.66
CA SER A 289 -3.35 4.74 -7.49
C SER A 289 -2.03 4.04 -7.77
N TYR A 290 -1.07 4.24 -6.87
CA TYR A 290 0.21 3.54 -6.85
C TYR A 290 0.05 2.01 -6.91
N HIS A 291 -0.73 1.43 -6.00
CA HIS A 291 -0.88 -0.02 -5.91
C HIS A 291 -1.74 -0.59 -7.05
N ALA A 292 -2.76 0.12 -7.54
CA ALA A 292 -3.49 -0.35 -8.71
C ALA A 292 -2.60 -0.38 -9.96
N THR A 293 -1.67 0.56 -10.10
CA THR A 293 -0.64 0.53 -11.14
C THR A 293 0.25 -0.71 -11.00
N LEU A 294 0.84 -0.96 -9.82
CA LEU A 294 1.68 -2.13 -9.60
C LEU A 294 0.96 -3.45 -9.87
N PHE A 295 -0.29 -3.60 -9.40
CA PHE A 295 -1.06 -4.81 -9.67
C PHE A 295 -1.51 -4.93 -11.13
N SER A 296 -1.76 -3.82 -11.83
CA SER A 296 -2.02 -3.84 -13.27
C SER A 296 -0.81 -4.35 -14.04
N ILE A 297 0.39 -3.95 -13.63
CA ILE A 297 1.67 -4.43 -14.17
C ILE A 297 1.82 -5.93 -13.87
N LEU A 298 1.66 -6.36 -12.61
CA LEU A 298 1.82 -7.76 -12.22
C LEU A 298 0.83 -8.73 -12.90
N PHE A 299 -0.40 -8.29 -13.15
CA PHE A 299 -1.43 -9.11 -13.82
C PHE A 299 -1.47 -8.93 -15.34
N HIS A 300 -0.52 -8.21 -15.94
CA HIS A 300 -0.47 -7.90 -17.38
C HIS A 300 -1.77 -7.27 -17.91
N LYS A 301 -2.34 -6.32 -17.15
CA LYS A 301 -3.59 -5.66 -17.53
C LYS A 301 -3.33 -4.54 -18.51
N ASN A 302 -4.34 -4.23 -19.31
CA ASN A 302 -4.37 -2.94 -20.00
C ASN A 302 -4.80 -1.87 -19.01
N PHE A 303 -4.01 -0.81 -18.86
CA PHE A 303 -4.28 0.22 -17.86
C PHE A 303 -3.79 1.60 -18.29
N TRP A 304 -4.38 2.62 -17.67
CA TRP A 304 -3.97 4.01 -17.79
C TRP A 304 -3.85 4.64 -16.41
N MET A 305 -2.69 5.26 -16.18
CA MET A 305 -2.37 5.97 -14.96
C MET A 305 -2.57 7.47 -15.21
N PHE A 306 -3.57 8.04 -14.56
CA PHE A 306 -3.90 9.46 -14.70
C PHE A 306 -3.11 10.28 -13.70
N ALA A 307 -2.23 11.12 -14.23
CA ALA A 307 -1.45 12.03 -13.44
C ALA A 307 -2.36 13.11 -12.83
N TRP A 308 -2.12 13.44 -11.57
CA TRP A 308 -2.86 14.49 -10.89
C TRP A 308 -1.92 15.60 -10.43
N ASP A 309 -2.07 16.77 -11.03
CA ASP A 309 -1.36 17.99 -10.66
C ASP A 309 -2.37 19.08 -10.29
N ARG A 310 -2.40 19.45 -9.01
CA ARG A 310 -3.17 20.60 -8.48
C ARG A 310 -2.25 21.79 -8.16
N GLY A 311 -1.30 22.08 -9.05
CA GLY A 311 -0.28 23.10 -8.81
C GLY A 311 0.69 22.70 -7.69
N LYS A 312 0.80 21.39 -7.42
CA LYS A 312 1.78 20.84 -6.47
C LYS A 312 2.90 20.10 -7.21
N GLY A 313 2.77 19.93 -8.53
CA GLY A 313 3.59 19.09 -9.40
C GLY A 313 2.92 17.74 -9.70
N TYR A 314 3.65 16.82 -10.31
CA TYR A 314 3.24 15.43 -10.45
C TYR A 314 3.79 14.54 -9.33
N ASP A 315 3.16 13.38 -9.10
CA ASP A 315 3.68 12.38 -8.17
C ASP A 315 4.83 11.61 -8.81
N ALA A 316 6.05 12.05 -8.54
CA ALA A 316 7.29 11.48 -9.08
C ALA A 316 7.39 9.96 -8.83
N ARG A 317 6.84 9.48 -7.70
CA ARG A 317 6.85 8.06 -7.33
C ARG A 317 6.12 7.18 -8.34
N ILE A 318 5.06 7.69 -8.96
CA ILE A 318 4.33 6.92 -9.97
C ILE A 318 5.08 6.95 -11.30
N ALA A 319 5.64 8.09 -11.68
CA ALA A 319 6.46 8.20 -12.88
C ALA A 319 7.65 7.22 -12.82
N GLU A 320 8.32 7.16 -11.66
CA GLU A 320 9.40 6.23 -11.37
C GLU A 320 8.94 4.77 -11.47
N VAL A 321 7.81 4.39 -10.87
CA VAL A 321 7.25 3.04 -11.00
C VAL A 321 7.03 2.66 -12.46
N LEU A 322 6.40 3.54 -13.24
CA LEU A 322 6.14 3.27 -14.65
C LEU A 322 7.46 3.13 -15.44
N GLU A 323 8.45 3.95 -15.14
CA GLU A 323 9.78 3.86 -15.75
C GLU A 323 10.48 2.55 -15.41
N ILE A 324 10.52 2.16 -14.14
CA ILE A 324 11.16 0.92 -13.65
C ILE A 324 10.59 -0.29 -14.40
N TYR A 325 9.26 -0.38 -14.55
CA TYR A 325 8.59 -1.54 -15.15
C TYR A 325 8.33 -1.44 -16.66
N GLY A 326 8.84 -0.38 -17.31
CA GLY A 326 8.76 -0.22 -18.77
C GLY A 326 7.37 0.19 -19.27
N GLN A 327 6.60 0.88 -18.44
CA GLN A 327 5.22 1.28 -18.67
C GLN A 327 5.03 2.81 -18.73
N SER A 328 6.08 3.59 -18.97
CA SER A 328 5.99 5.06 -19.04
C SER A 328 4.94 5.57 -20.02
N ALA A 329 4.68 4.83 -21.11
CA ALA A 329 3.63 5.15 -22.08
C ALA A 329 2.21 5.10 -21.50
N ARG A 330 1.99 4.50 -20.32
CA ARG A 330 0.70 4.43 -19.63
C ARG A 330 0.37 5.67 -18.80
N TRP A 331 1.31 6.60 -18.69
CA TRP A 331 1.14 7.86 -17.98
C TRP A 331 0.36 8.86 -18.81
N VAL A 332 -0.76 9.36 -18.27
CA VAL A 332 -1.64 10.31 -18.96
C VAL A 332 -1.45 11.71 -18.39
N GLN A 333 -0.88 12.60 -19.21
CA GLN A 333 -0.74 14.04 -18.97
C GLN A 333 -1.57 14.82 -20.00
N GLY A 334 -2.89 14.74 -19.90
CA GLY A 334 -3.82 15.42 -20.80
C GLY A 334 -4.77 14.46 -21.50
N GLU A 335 -5.07 14.74 -22.77
CA GLU A 335 -6.02 13.94 -23.54
C GLU A 335 -5.43 12.62 -24.00
N LEU A 336 -6.17 11.53 -23.74
CA LEU A 336 -5.80 10.19 -24.11
C LEU A 336 -6.35 9.87 -25.51
N ALA A 337 -5.47 9.78 -26.51
CA ALA A 337 -5.84 9.59 -27.90
C ALA A 337 -6.60 8.29 -28.17
N ASP A 338 -6.09 7.16 -27.66
CA ASP A 338 -6.79 5.88 -27.74
C ASP A 338 -6.77 5.14 -26.39
N PRO A 339 -7.89 5.15 -25.64
CA PRO A 339 -7.96 4.42 -24.38
C PRO A 339 -7.90 2.90 -24.57
N LEU A 340 -8.12 2.37 -25.78
CA LEU A 340 -8.07 0.93 -26.04
C LEU A 340 -6.69 0.41 -26.45
N LEU A 341 -5.70 1.30 -26.63
CA LEU A 341 -4.33 0.90 -27.02
C LEU A 341 -3.77 -0.10 -25.99
N PRO A 342 -3.42 -1.34 -26.39
CA PRO A 342 -2.93 -2.36 -25.47
C PRO A 342 -1.66 -1.94 -24.74
N ALA A 343 -1.50 -2.37 -23.49
CA ALA A 343 -0.25 -2.28 -22.75
C ALA A 343 0.81 -3.22 -23.34
N ASP A 344 2.03 -2.71 -23.48
CA ASP A 344 3.17 -3.50 -23.93
C ASP A 344 3.87 -4.10 -22.71
N HIS A 345 3.80 -5.41 -22.55
CA HIS A 345 4.39 -6.14 -21.43
C HIS A 345 5.67 -6.91 -21.81
N GLN A 346 6.21 -6.74 -23.04
CA GLN A 346 7.31 -7.56 -23.55
C GLN A 346 8.52 -7.63 -22.62
N LYS A 347 8.87 -6.52 -21.96
CA LYS A 347 10.02 -6.44 -21.02
C LYS A 347 9.58 -6.33 -19.56
N THR A 348 8.29 -6.36 -19.28
CA THR A 348 7.76 -6.13 -17.92
C THR A 348 8.17 -7.26 -16.98
N ASP A 349 8.07 -8.52 -17.40
CA ASP A 349 8.41 -9.65 -16.54
C ASP A 349 9.89 -9.72 -16.16
N GLU A 350 10.78 -9.37 -17.09
CA GLU A 350 12.22 -9.30 -16.84
C GLU A 350 12.53 -8.23 -15.79
N ARG A 351 11.94 -7.04 -15.94
CA ARG A 351 12.10 -5.92 -14.99
C ARG A 351 11.52 -6.24 -13.62
N VAL A 352 10.32 -6.85 -13.58
CA VAL A 352 9.70 -7.33 -12.34
C VAL A 352 10.57 -8.37 -11.65
N ARG A 353 11.18 -9.31 -12.39
CA ARG A 353 12.09 -10.31 -11.84
C ARG A 353 13.34 -9.67 -11.23
N ALA A 354 13.98 -8.74 -11.96
CA ALA A 354 15.18 -8.06 -11.48
C ALA A 354 14.90 -7.25 -10.20
N GLU A 355 13.77 -6.53 -10.14
CA GLU A 355 13.38 -5.79 -8.94
C GLU A 355 13.02 -6.74 -7.79
N ARG A 356 12.30 -7.83 -8.06
CA ARG A 356 12.03 -8.87 -7.05
C ARG A 356 13.32 -9.42 -6.46
N GLU A 357 14.31 -9.76 -7.30
CA GLU A 357 15.61 -10.26 -6.84
C GLU A 357 16.33 -9.23 -5.96
N ARG A 358 16.30 -7.94 -6.33
CA ARG A 358 16.83 -6.84 -5.52
C ARG A 358 16.16 -6.77 -4.15
N GLY A 359 14.83 -6.80 -4.10
CA GLY A 359 14.08 -6.76 -2.84
C GLY A 359 14.34 -7.97 -1.96
N LEU A 360 14.36 -9.18 -2.53
CA LEU A 360 14.65 -10.41 -1.79
C LEU A 360 16.11 -10.46 -1.30
N ALA A 361 17.07 -9.92 -2.06
CA ALA A 361 18.45 -9.81 -1.60
C ALA A 361 18.55 -8.91 -0.36
N PHE A 362 17.87 -7.77 -0.36
CA PHE A 362 17.85 -6.88 0.80
C PHE A 362 17.16 -7.50 2.03
N ILE A 363 16.08 -8.28 1.85
CA ILE A 363 15.49 -9.04 2.96
C ILE A 363 16.50 -10.07 3.51
N ARG A 364 17.26 -10.73 2.64
CA ARG A 364 18.30 -11.68 3.09
C ARG A 364 19.35 -10.99 3.96
N GLU A 365 19.77 -9.77 3.62
CA GLU A 365 20.66 -8.96 4.46
C GLU A 365 20.03 -8.59 5.81
N ILE A 366 18.74 -8.23 5.83
CA ILE A 366 18.00 -8.00 7.08
C ILE A 366 18.04 -9.23 8.00
N LEU A 367 18.00 -10.45 7.45
CA LEU A 367 17.90 -11.66 8.25
C LEU A 367 19.24 -12.28 8.64
N TYR A 368 20.30 -12.11 7.84
CA TYR A 368 21.51 -12.91 7.95
C TYR A 368 22.84 -12.16 7.85
N ALA A 369 22.84 -10.89 7.46
CA ALA A 369 23.99 -10.01 7.65
C ALA A 369 23.93 -9.39 9.05
#